data_AF-A0A8H4AJS4-F1
#
_entry.id   AF-A0A8H4AJS4-F1
#
_cell.length_a   1.000
_cell.length_b   1.000
_cell.length_c   1.000
_cell.angle_alpha   90.00
_cell.angle_beta   90.00
_cell.angle_gamma   90.00
#
_symmetry.space_group_name_H-M   'P 1'
#
loop_
_entity.id
_entity.type
_entity.pdbx_description
1 polymer ?
#
loop_
_entity_poly.entity_id
_entity_poly.type
_entity_poly.pdbx_seq_one_letter_code
_entity_poly.pdbx_strand_id
1 'polypeptide(L)' 'MHMKLEKTNPDTQEYCMILQFANNEDLRSFLYKNFSKLEWQDKIRMAKEISRGIYCLHNANVTHRDLMIRTY' A
#
# COMPACT_ATOMS: atom_id res chain seq x y z
N MET A 1 0.89 4.95 -7.26
CA MET A 1 -0.46 4.77 -6.70
C MET A 1 -1.43 5.46 -7.65
N HIS A 2 -2.16 4.71 -8.48
CA HIS A 2 -3.27 5.26 -9.25
C HIS A 2 -4.54 5.00 -8.45
N MET A 3 -5.18 6.09 -8.03
CA MET A 3 -6.48 6.08 -7.35
C MET A 3 -7.43 6.90 -8.23
N LYS A 4 -8.56 6.30 -8.60
CA LYS A 4 -9.60 6.98 -9.36
C LYS A 4 -10.91 6.92 -8.57
N LEU A 5 -11.60 8.05 -8.48
CA LEU A 5 -12.96 8.09 -7.97
C LEU A 5 -13.92 7.96 -9.14
N GLU A 6 -14.90 7.05 -9.01
CA GLU A 6 -15.97 6.91 -9.98
C GLU A 6 -17.33 7.00 -9.28
N LYS A 7 -18.27 7.69 -9.92
CA LYS A 7 -19.65 7.79 -9.45
C LYS A 7 -20.34 6.48 -9.78
N THR A 8 -20.79 5.75 -8.76
CA THR A 8 -21.39 4.41 -8.97
C THR A 8 -22.85 4.47 -9.33
N ASN A 9 -23.56 5.51 -8.90
CA ASN A 9 -24.97 5.70 -9.22
C ASN A 9 -25.30 7.22 -9.28
N PRO A 10 -25.92 7.71 -10.37
CA PRO A 10 -26.31 9.10 -10.54
C PRO A 10 -27.19 9.65 -9.41
N ASP A 11 -28.04 8.80 -8.84
CA ASP A 11 -29.17 9.17 -7.97
C ASP A 11 -28.84 9.07 -6.48
N THR A 12 -27.91 8.20 -6.09
CA THR A 12 -27.55 7.94 -4.67
C THR A 12 -26.35 8.75 -4.18
N GLN A 13 -25.69 9.52 -5.06
CA GLN A 13 -24.43 10.23 -4.79
C GLN A 13 -23.30 9.33 -4.24
N GLU A 14 -23.36 8.03 -4.51
CA GLU A 14 -22.34 7.08 -4.08
C GLU A 14 -21.08 7.20 -4.95
N TYR A 15 -19.93 7.13 -4.29
CA TYR A 15 -18.61 7.11 -4.91
C TYR A 15 -17.90 5.82 -4.54
N CYS A 16 -17.27 5.18 -5.52
CA CYS A 16 -16.31 4.12 -5.26
C CYS A 16 -14.90 4.60 -5.56
N MET A 17 -13.94 4.02 -4.82
CA MET A 17 -12.53 4.23 -5.06
C MET A 17 -11.98 3.01 -5.81
N ILE A 18 -11.46 3.25 -7.00
CA ILE A 18 -10.81 2.23 -7.81
C ILE A 18 -9.31 2.33 -7.56
N LEU A 19 -8.74 1.20 -7.10
CA LEU A 19 -7.33 1.05 -6.77
C LEU A 19 -6.76 -0.10 -7.59
N GLN A 20 -5.45 -0.03 -7.86
CA GLN A 20 -4.73 -1.16 -8.44
C GLN A 20 -4.80 -2.37 -7.51
N PHE A 21 -5.22 -3.51 -8.03
CA PHE A 21 -5.23 -4.75 -7.28
C PHE A 21 -3.79 -5.20 -6.98
N ALA A 22 -3.50 -5.43 -5.69
CA ALA A 22 -2.22 -5.96 -5.24
C ALA A 22 -2.33 -7.48 -5.09
N ASN A 23 -1.55 -8.21 -5.89
CA ASN A 23 -1.45 -9.67 -5.79
C ASN A 23 -0.71 -10.06 -4.50
N ASN A 24 -0.97 -11.27 -4.00
CA ASN A 24 -0.28 -11.92 -2.87
C ASN A 24 -0.64 -11.43 -1.46
N GLU A 25 -1.93 -11.13 -1.23
CA GLU A 25 -2.45 -10.70 0.08
C GLU A 25 -1.79 -9.40 0.59
N ASP A 26 -2.04 -9.03 1.85
CA ASP A 26 -1.38 -7.89 2.45
C ASP A 26 0.10 -8.16 2.77
N LEU A 27 0.89 -7.09 2.89
CA LEU A 27 2.34 -7.17 3.13
C LEU A 27 2.69 -7.96 4.41
N ARG A 28 1.88 -7.87 5.47
CA ARG A 28 2.14 -8.59 6.73
C ARG A 28 1.98 -10.09 6.51
N SER A 29 0.88 -10.51 5.89
CA SER A 29 0.60 -11.91 5.57
C SER A 29 1.66 -12.49 4.62
N PHE A 30 2.06 -11.73 3.61
CA PHE A 30 3.15 -12.11 2.71
C PHE A 30 4.48 -12.31 3.44
N LEU A 31 4.87 -11.35 4.28
CA LEU A 31 6.12 -11.43 5.05
C LEU A 31 6.07 -12.61 6.02
N TYR A 32 4.98 -12.80 6.75
CA TYR A 32 4.84 -13.94 7.68
C TYR A 32 5.08 -15.29 6.99
N LYS A 33 4.53 -15.48 5.78
CA LYS A 33 4.66 -16.75 5.03
C LYS A 33 6.04 -16.94 4.38
N ASN A 34 6.75 -15.86 4.06
CA ASN A 34 7.92 -15.91 3.17
C ASN A 34 9.21 -15.35 3.77
N PHE A 35 9.21 -14.85 5.02
CA PHE A 35 10.35 -14.12 5.58
C PHE A 35 11.67 -14.90 5.55
N SER A 36 11.62 -16.21 5.77
CA SER A 36 12.77 -17.12 5.74
C SER A 36 13.26 -17.42 4.33
N LYS A 37 12.41 -17.25 3.31
CA LYS A 37 12.72 -17.47 1.89
C LYS A 37 13.26 -16.21 1.20
N LEU A 38 12.97 -15.03 1.76
CA LEU A 38 13.45 -13.75 1.23
C LEU A 38 14.94 -13.57 1.51
N GLU A 39 15.71 -13.29 0.47
CA GLU A 39 17.10 -12.89 0.62
C GLU A 39 17.20 -11.48 1.22
N TRP A 40 18.36 -11.16 1.80
CA TRP A 40 18.61 -9.81 2.34
C TRP A 40 18.43 -8.71 1.28
N GLN A 41 18.80 -9.00 0.04
CA GLN A 41 18.64 -8.06 -1.08
C GLN A 41 17.16 -7.75 -1.34
N ASP A 42 16.27 -8.75 -1.26
CA ASP A 42 14.83 -8.54 -1.41
C ASP A 42 14.28 -7.66 -0.28
N LYS A 43 14.69 -7.93 0.96
CA LYS A 43 14.26 -7.16 2.14
C LYS A 43 14.66 -5.69 2.01
N ILE A 44 15.90 -5.42 1.57
CA ILE A 44 16.39 -4.06 1.34
C ILE A 44 15.62 -3.38 0.21
N ARG A 45 15.36 -4.09 -0.90
CA ARG A 45 14.57 -3.57 -2.02
C ARG A 45 13.17 -3.16 -1.56
N MET A 46 12.47 -4.03 -0.84
CA MET A 46 11.14 -3.76 -0.30
C MET A 46 11.15 -2.55 0.63
N ALA A 47 12.10 -2.47 1.57
CA ALA A 47 12.21 -1.32 2.48
C ALA A 47 12.44 0.00 1.73
N LYS A 48 13.29 -0.02 0.69
CA LYS A 48 13.56 1.15 -0.16
C LYS A 48 12.31 1.59 -0.93
N GLU A 49 11.55 0.65 -1.47
CA GLU A 49 10.31 0.93 -2.20
C GLU A 49 9.23 1.54 -1.28
N ILE A 50 9.05 0.97 -0.08
CA ILE A 50 8.13 1.52 0.94
C ILE A 50 8.56 2.94 1.33
N SER A 51 9.84 3.13 1.62
CA SER A 51 10.40 4.45 1.98
C SER A 51 10.19 5.48 0.87
N ARG A 52 10.37 5.07 -0.39
CA ARG A 52 10.12 5.93 -1.56
C ARG A 52 8.64 6.29 -1.68
N GLY A 53 7.74 5.35 -1.43
CA GLY A 53 6.29 5.60 -1.41
C GLY A 53 5.91 6.66 -0.37
N ILE A 54 6.45 6.53 0.85
CA ILE A 54 6.24 7.51 1.94
C ILE A 54 6.82 8.88 1.56
N TYR A 55 8.04 8.91 1.01
CA TYR A 55 8.65 10.15 0.53
C TYR A 55 7.79 10.86 -0.52
N CYS A 56 7.20 10.11 -1.46
CA CYS A 56 6.27 10.68 -2.43
C CYS A 56 5.02 11.27 -1.77
N LEU A 57 4.47 10.62 -0.74
CA LEU A 57 3.33 11.17 0.01
C LEU A 57 3.71 12.47 0.73
N HIS A 58 4.87 12.50 1.39
CA HIS A 58 5.36 13.69 2.06
C HIS A 58 5.58 14.86 1.10
N ASN A 59 6.15 14.60 -0.09
CA ASN A 59 6.30 15.62 -1.13
C ASN A 59 4.97 16.16 -1.67
N ALA A 60 3.88 15.38 -1.54
CA ALA A 60 2.53 15.82 -1.85
C ALA A 60 1.82 16.49 -0.66
N ASN A 61 2.54 16.80 0.43
CA ASN A 61 2.00 17.29 1.70
C ASN A 61 0.96 16.34 2.34
N VAL A 62 1.05 15.04 2.05
CA VAL A 62 0.20 14.00 2.63
C VAL A 62 0.96 13.23 3.70
N THR A 63 0.49 13.28 4.94
CA THR A 63 0.98 12.43 6.02
C THR A 63 0.19 11.11 6.04
N HIS A 64 0.87 9.96 6.01
CA HIS A 64 0.21 8.65 6.01
C HIS A 64 -0.59 8.37 7.32
N ARG A 65 -0.13 8.93 8.44
CA ARG A 65 -0.76 8.91 9.80
C ARG A 65 -0.96 7.54 10.47
N ASP A 66 -0.99 6.44 9.71
CA ASP A 66 -1.09 5.07 10.26
C ASP A 66 -0.11 4.11 9.59
N LEU A 67 1.16 4.55 9.46
CA LEU A 67 2.21 3.68 8.92
C LEU A 67 2.64 2.68 9.99
N MET A 68 1.84 1.62 10.18
CA MET A 68 2.14 0.55 11.13
C MET A 68 2.43 -0.78 10.42
N ILE A 69 3.53 -1.42 10.83
CA ILE A 69 3.60 -2.88 10.82
C ILE A 69 2.68 -3.30 11.97
N ARG A 70 1.43 -3.68 11.70
CA ARG A 70 0.51 -4.12 12.76
C ARG A 70 1.11 -5.35 13.46
N THR A 71 1.66 -5.16 14.66
CA THR A 71 2.14 -6.22 15.56
C THR A 71 1.07 -6.55 16.58
N TYR A 72 0.22 -7.53 16.26
CA TYR A 72 -0.57 -8.32 17.21
C TYR A 72 -0.96 -9.62 16.52
#